data_AF-A0A914XHP8-F1
#
_entry.id   AF-A0A914XHP8-F1
#
_cell.length_a   1.000
_cell.length_b   1.000
_cell.length_c   1.000
_cell.angle_alpha   90.00
_cell.angle_beta   90.00
_cell.angle_gamma   90.00
#
_symmetry.space_group_name_H-M   'P 1'
#
loop_
_entity.id
_entity.type
_entity.pdbx_description
1 polymer ?
#
loop_
_entity_poly.entity_id
_entity_poly.type
_entity_poly.pdbx_seq_one_letter_code
_entity_poly.pdbx_strand_id
1 'polypeptide(L)'
;MDKFNLKRVSTEFTSKEYYTNIRKALVAGFFMQVAHLERSGHYMTVKDNQIVNLHPSTVLDHKPEWALYNEFVLTTKNYIRTVTDVKPEWLHQMAPQYYDMSNFPECEAKRKLVQIIGKLGSKQYKQGI
;
A
#
# COMPACT_ATOMS: atom_id res chain seq x y z
N MET A 1 -1.94 26.12 0.03
CA MET A 1 -2.97 25.77 -0.96
C MET A 1 -3.19 26.95 -1.89
N ASP A 2 -3.65 28.10 -1.37
CA ASP A 2 -4.07 29.22 -2.23
C ASP A 2 -2.92 29.96 -2.93
N LYS A 3 -1.74 30.03 -2.30
CA LYS A 3 -0.52 30.60 -2.91
C LYS A 3 -0.10 29.87 -4.21
N PHE A 4 -0.37 28.56 -4.30
CA PHE A 4 -0.04 27.73 -5.46
C PHE A 4 -1.28 27.36 -6.29
N ASN A 5 -2.44 27.97 -6.00
CA ASN A 5 -3.72 27.68 -6.63
C ASN A 5 -4.11 26.19 -6.60
N LEU A 6 -3.73 25.48 -5.52
CA LEU A 6 -4.12 24.09 -5.31
C LEU A 6 -5.52 24.03 -4.72
N LYS A 7 -6.45 23.40 -5.44
CA LYS A 7 -7.84 23.24 -5.01
C LYS A 7 -7.91 22.37 -3.75
N ARG A 8 -8.56 22.88 -2.71
CA ARG A 8 -8.94 22.09 -1.54
C ARG A 8 -10.24 21.36 -1.87
N VAL A 9 -10.16 20.04 -2.01
CA VAL A 9 -11.31 19.20 -2.34
C VAL A 9 -11.53 18.16 -1.25
N SER A 10 -12.81 17.85 -1.00
CA SER A 10 -13.22 16.74 -0.15
C SER A 10 -14.35 16.00 -0.86
N THR A 11 -14.30 14.68 -0.86
CA THR A 11 -15.44 13.87 -1.31
C THR A 11 -16.58 14.02 -0.29
N GLU A 12 -17.82 13.82 -0.72
CA GLU A 12 -18.95 13.78 0.23
C GLU A 12 -18.80 12.64 1.23
N PHE A 13 -19.08 12.90 2.50
CA PHE A 13 -18.92 11.92 3.58
C PHE A 13 -19.82 10.68 3.42
N THR A 14 -20.98 10.85 2.79
CA THR A 14 -21.94 9.77 2.49
C THR A 14 -21.46 8.85 1.37
N SER A 15 -20.48 9.27 0.58
CA SER A 15 -19.93 8.45 -0.50
C SER A 15 -19.07 7.33 0.05
N LYS A 16 -19.24 6.13 -0.51
CA LYS A 16 -18.37 4.97 -0.23
C LYS A 16 -16.89 5.23 -0.58
N GLU A 17 -16.64 6.21 -1.44
CA GLU A 17 -15.29 6.56 -1.88
C GLU A 17 -14.55 7.47 -0.91
N TYR A 18 -15.23 8.08 0.07
CA TYR A 18 -14.63 9.06 0.99
C TYR A 18 -13.31 8.58 1.61
N TYR A 19 -13.36 7.46 2.35
CA TYR A 19 -12.17 6.87 2.97
C TYR A 19 -11.21 6.24 1.96
N THR A 20 -11.73 5.72 0.85
CA THR A 20 -10.92 5.10 -0.20
C THR A 20 -10.02 6.14 -0.89
N ASN A 21 -10.56 7.33 -1.17
CA ASN A 21 -9.82 8.42 -1.80
C ASN A 21 -8.70 8.94 -0.90
N ILE A 22 -8.95 9.02 0.41
CA ILE A 22 -7.93 9.38 1.41
C ILE A 22 -6.81 8.32 1.42
N ARG A 23 -7.15 7.03 1.49
CA ARG A 23 -6.16 5.94 1.47
C ARG A 23 -5.32 5.93 0.18
N LYS A 24 -5.95 6.15 -0.98
CA LYS A 24 -5.24 6.29 -2.26
C LYS A 24 -4.30 7.51 -2.27
N ALA A 25 -4.73 8.64 -1.69
CA ALA A 25 -3.87 9.82 -1.57
C ALA A 25 -2.63 9.55 -0.69
N LEU A 26 -2.77 8.77 0.39
CA LEU A 26 -1.62 8.33 1.19
C LEU A 26 -0.65 7.48 0.37
N VAL A 27 -1.16 6.54 -0.43
CA VAL A 27 -0.32 5.74 -1.34
C VAL A 27 0.49 6.63 -2.28
N ALA A 28 -0.07 7.73 -2.79
CA ALA A 28 0.64 8.66 -3.68
C ALA A 28 1.94 9.22 -3.06
N GLY A 29 1.97 9.44 -1.74
CA GLY A 29 3.12 9.99 -1.04
C GLY A 29 3.99 8.96 -0.33
N PHE A 30 3.39 7.86 0.14
CA PHE A 30 4.02 6.85 0.98
C PHE A 30 4.19 5.50 0.27
N PHE A 31 4.16 5.45 -1.06
CA PHE A 31 4.24 4.22 -1.85
C PHE A 31 5.49 3.38 -1.57
N MET A 32 6.58 3.96 -1.06
CA MET A 32 7.79 3.23 -0.66
C MET A 32 7.67 2.57 0.72
N GLN A 33 6.82 3.12 1.60
CA GLN A 33 6.65 2.68 2.98
C GLN A 33 5.49 1.70 3.09
N VAL A 34 5.68 0.53 2.49
CA VAL A 34 4.68 -0.54 2.44
C VAL A 34 5.29 -1.84 2.94
N ALA A 35 4.49 -2.61 3.67
CA ALA A 35 4.83 -3.95 4.12
C ALA A 35 3.75 -4.96 3.72
N HIS A 36 4.17 -6.16 3.36
CA HIS A 36 3.31 -7.28 2.99
C HIS A 36 3.27 -8.30 4.13
N LEU A 37 2.10 -8.86 4.42
CA LEU A 37 1.92 -9.92 5.41
C LEU A 37 2.35 -11.26 4.81
N GLU A 38 3.42 -11.85 5.34
CA GLU A 38 3.87 -13.18 4.95
C GLU A 38 3.03 -14.27 5.63
N ARG A 39 2.99 -15.47 5.04
CA ARG A 39 2.28 -16.64 5.61
C ARG A 39 2.71 -17.03 7.02
N SER A 40 3.95 -16.71 7.37
CA SER A 40 4.53 -16.86 8.70
C SER A 40 3.90 -15.97 9.77
N GLY A 41 3.12 -14.96 9.37
CA GLY A 41 2.41 -14.03 10.25
C GLY A 41 3.17 -12.77 10.65
N HIS A 42 4.41 -12.61 10.18
CA HIS A 42 5.17 -11.35 10.26
C HIS A 42 5.00 -10.53 8.98
N TYR A 43 5.30 -9.24 9.06
CA TYR A 43 5.33 -8.37 7.90
C TYR A 43 6.74 -8.28 7.32
N MET A 44 6.83 -8.12 6.01
CA MET A 44 8.07 -7.85 5.32
C MET A 44 7.95 -6.56 4.51
N THR A 45 8.88 -5.62 4.69
CA THR A 45 8.86 -4.37 3.93
C THR A 45 9.12 -4.63 2.45
N VAL A 46 8.41 -3.90 1.61
CA VAL A 46 8.56 -3.96 0.16
C VAL A 46 9.96 -3.49 -0.24
N LYS A 47 10.61 -4.24 -1.14
CA LYS A 47 11.98 -4.05 -1.65
C LYS A 47 13.13 -4.26 -0.65
N ASP A 48 13.02 -3.74 0.56
CA ASP A 48 14.10 -3.82 1.55
C ASP A 48 14.10 -5.14 2.36
N ASN A 49 13.02 -5.93 2.23
CA ASN A 49 12.84 -7.23 2.87
C ASN A 49 13.10 -7.23 4.38
N GLN A 50 12.79 -6.13 5.07
CA GLN A 50 12.93 -6.03 6.51
C GLN A 50 11.75 -6.70 7.20
N ILE A 51 12.04 -7.62 8.12
CA ILE A 51 11.02 -8.25 8.95
C ILE A 51 10.55 -7.22 9.99
N VAL A 52 9.26 -6.92 10.01
CA VAL A 52 8.62 -5.96 10.90
C VAL A 52 7.34 -6.52 11.50
N ASN A 53 6.90 -5.92 12.61
CA ASN A 53 5.59 -6.17 13.20
C ASN A 53 4.78 -4.88 13.31
N LEU A 54 3.46 -5.00 13.40
CA LEU A 54 2.62 -3.85 13.72
C LEU A 54 2.96 -3.36 15.14
N HIS A 55 3.17 -2.06 15.29
CA HIS A 55 3.42 -1.46 16.60
C HIS A 55 2.22 -1.69 17.53
N PRO A 56 2.40 -2.00 18.83
CA PRO A 56 1.30 -2.30 19.76
C PRO A 56 0.28 -1.17 19.93
N SER A 57 0.64 0.07 19.57
CA SER A 57 -0.27 1.23 19.57
C SER A 57 -1.18 1.31 18.35
N THR A 58 -1.14 0.32 17.45
CA THR A 58 -2.05 0.29 16.29
C THR A 58 -3.49 0.10 16.75
N VAL A 59 -4.42 0.72 16.03
CA VAL A 59 -5.87 0.56 16.25
C VAL A 59 -6.47 -0.52 15.36
N LEU A 60 -5.66 -1.18 14.53
CA LEU A 60 -6.10 -2.25 13.66
C LEU A 60 -6.44 -3.50 14.49
N ASP A 61 -7.66 -3.97 14.35
CA ASP A 61 -8.19 -5.19 14.95
C ASP A 61 -7.85 -6.47 14.14
N HIS A 62 -7.35 -6.29 12.92
CA HIS A 62 -6.93 -7.34 12.01
C HIS A 62 -5.54 -7.05 11.43
N LYS A 63 -4.94 -8.07 10.80
CA LYS A 63 -3.68 -7.95 10.05
C LYS A 63 -3.99 -7.76 8.56
N PRO A 64 -3.93 -6.54 8.01
CA PRO A 64 -4.13 -6.34 6.58
C PRO A 64 -3.02 -7.01 5.75
N GLU A 65 -3.35 -7.56 4.59
CA GLU A 65 -2.34 -8.20 3.71
C GLU A 65 -1.28 -7.19 3.22
N TRP A 66 -1.69 -5.94 3.00
CA TRP A 66 -0.83 -4.85 2.60
C TRP A 66 -0.99 -3.66 3.55
N ALA A 67 0.09 -3.30 4.22
CA ALA A 67 0.13 -2.28 5.25
C ALA A 67 1.02 -1.12 4.79
N LEU A 68 0.43 0.05 4.58
CA LEU A 68 1.18 1.29 4.43
C LEU A 68 1.50 1.83 5.82
N TYR A 69 2.73 2.28 6.05
CA TYR A 69 3.16 2.82 7.33
C TYR A 69 3.81 4.20 7.18
N ASN A 70 3.83 4.96 8.28
CA ASN A 70 4.45 6.29 8.31
C ASN A 70 5.84 6.27 8.99
N GLU A 71 6.04 5.40 9.98
CA GLU A 71 7.26 5.40 10.78
C GLU A 71 7.78 3.96 10.94
N PHE A 72 9.08 3.80 10.73
CA PHE A 72 9.83 2.60 11.08
C PHE A 72 10.51 2.80 12.44
N VAL A 73 10.18 1.95 13.41
CA VAL A 73 10.68 2.03 14.78
C VAL A 73 11.66 0.89 15.02
N LEU A 74 12.95 1.24 15.11
CA LEU A 74 14.05 0.31 15.36
C LEU A 74 14.24 0.10 16.86
N THR A 75 13.96 -1.11 17.35
CA THR A 75 14.20 -1.52 18.76
C THR A 75 14.77 -2.95 18.79
N THR A 76 14.57 -3.70 19.88
CA THR A 76 14.84 -5.14 19.92
C THR A 76 14.06 -5.93 18.85
N LYS A 77 12.85 -5.46 18.52
CA LYS A 77 12.08 -5.92 17.35
C LYS A 77 11.77 -4.71 16.48
N ASN A 78 11.79 -4.88 15.17
CA ASN A 78 11.40 -3.81 14.26
C ASN A 78 9.88 -3.69 14.23
N TYR A 79 9.38 -2.46 14.36
CA TYR A 79 7.97 -2.16 14.29
C TYR A 79 7.67 -1.12 13.22
N ILE A 80 6.48 -1.21 12.64
CA ILE A 80 5.89 -0.14 11.82
C ILE A 80 4.74 0.51 12.57
N ARG A 81 4.70 1.85 12.58
CA ARG A 81 3.71 2.65 13.31
C ARG A 81 2.89 3.52 12.37
N THR A 82 1.66 3.83 12.80
CA THR A 82 0.65 4.56 12.02
C THR A 82 0.35 3.83 10.72
N VAL A 83 -0.29 2.67 10.87
CA VAL A 83 -0.50 1.73 9.78
C VAL A 83 -1.89 1.92 9.18
N THR A 84 -1.95 1.94 7.86
CA THR A 84 -3.19 2.00 7.08
C THR A 84 -3.24 0.80 6.16
N ASP A 85 -4.36 0.07 6.20
CA ASP A 85 -4.66 -0.98 5.22
C ASP A 85 -4.70 -0.35 3.80
N VAL A 86 -4.12 -0.98 2.79
CA VAL A 86 -4.14 -0.51 1.40
C VAL A 86 -4.34 -1.66 0.43
N LYS A 87 -4.83 -1.35 -0.77
CA LYS A 87 -4.95 -2.37 -1.81
C LYS A 87 -3.73 -2.39 -2.73
N PRO A 88 -3.22 -3.56 -3.11
CA PRO A 88 -2.03 -3.68 -3.96
C PRO A 88 -2.22 -3.08 -5.36
N GLU A 89 -3.45 -3.05 -5.89
CA GLU A 89 -3.73 -2.41 -7.18
C GLU A 89 -3.37 -0.93 -7.16
N TRP A 90 -3.56 -0.25 -6.02
CA TRP A 90 -3.27 1.18 -5.89
C TRP A 90 -1.77 1.46 -5.92
N LEU A 91 -0.95 0.55 -5.38
CA LEU A 91 0.51 0.67 -5.36
C LEU A 91 1.07 0.75 -6.78
N HIS A 92 0.66 -0.20 -7.63
CA HIS A 92 1.08 -0.23 -9.02
C HIS A 92 0.49 0.92 -9.85
N GLN A 93 -0.77 1.29 -9.63
CA GLN A 93 -1.41 2.41 -10.35
C GLN A 93 -0.79 3.77 -10.02
N MET A 94 -0.45 4.01 -8.75
CA MET A 94 0.04 5.32 -8.29
C MET A 94 1.55 5.48 -8.48
N ALA A 95 2.32 4.40 -8.37
CA ALA A 95 3.78 4.43 -8.48
C ALA A 95 4.31 3.29 -9.37
N PRO A 96 3.94 3.24 -10.66
CA PRO A 96 4.32 2.13 -11.55
C PRO A 96 5.84 1.99 -11.70
N GLN A 97 6.57 3.10 -11.65
CA GLN A 97 8.05 3.10 -11.73
C GLN A 97 8.69 2.43 -10.52
N TYR A 98 8.12 2.62 -9.32
CA TYR A 98 8.63 1.96 -8.11
C TYR A 98 8.21 0.49 -8.09
N TYR A 99 6.97 0.19 -8.47
CA TYR A 99 6.42 -1.16 -8.56
C TYR A 99 6.63 -1.79 -9.95
N ASP A 100 7.83 -1.63 -10.50
CA ASP A 100 8.28 -2.31 -11.71
C ASP A 100 8.75 -3.73 -11.37
N MET A 101 8.04 -4.73 -11.91
CA MET A 101 8.29 -6.14 -11.64
C MET A 101 9.63 -6.65 -12.20
N SER A 102 10.23 -5.96 -13.17
CA SER A 102 11.54 -6.34 -13.72
C SER A 102 12.66 -6.14 -12.69
N ASN A 103 12.56 -5.07 -11.89
CA ASN A 103 13.55 -4.66 -10.89
C ASN A 103 13.11 -4.94 -9.45
N PHE A 104 11.96 -5.61 -9.26
CA PHE A 104 11.46 -5.95 -7.94
C PHE A 104 12.13 -7.23 -7.42
N PRO A 105 12.61 -7.28 -6.16
CA PRO A 105 13.24 -8.47 -5.61
C PRO A 105 12.26 -9.65 -5.53
N GLU A 106 12.79 -10.87 -5.64
CA GLU A 106 11.96 -12.09 -5.52
C GLU A 106 11.47 -12.28 -4.08
N CYS A 107 10.17 -12.07 -3.87
CA CYS A 107 9.49 -12.26 -2.58
C CYS A 107 7.99 -12.58 -2.77
N GLU A 108 7.27 -12.93 -1.69
CA GLU A 108 5.83 -13.21 -1.77
C GLU A 108 5.04 -11.98 -2.27
N ALA A 109 5.45 -10.78 -1.86
CA ALA A 109 4.88 -9.52 -2.33
C ALA A 109 4.96 -9.37 -3.86
N LYS A 110 6.12 -9.67 -4.48
CA LYS A 110 6.28 -9.66 -5.95
C LYS A 110 5.31 -10.62 -6.63
N ARG A 111 5.26 -11.87 -6.13
CA ARG A 111 4.39 -12.92 -6.68
C ARG A 111 2.92 -12.50 -6.66
N LYS A 112 2.47 -11.89 -5.56
CA LYS A 112 1.12 -11.36 -5.42
C LYS A 112 0.85 -10.21 -6.38
N LEU A 113 1.78 -9.26 -6.50
CA LEU A 113 1.65 -8.12 -7.42
C LEU A 113 1.55 -8.57 -8.88
N VAL A 114 2.39 -9.53 -9.31
CA VAL A 114 2.33 -10.08 -10.68
C VAL A 114 0.96 -10.70 -10.97
N GLN A 115 0.41 -11.48 -10.03
CA GLN A 115 -0.93 -12.07 -10.19
C GLN A 115 -2.03 -11.01 -10.30
N ILE A 116 -1.93 -9.94 -9.51
CA ILE A 116 -2.91 -8.85 -9.47
C ILE A 116 -2.85 -8.02 -10.76
N ILE A 117 -1.64 -7.68 -11.22
CA ILE A 117 -1.41 -6.95 -12.48
C ILE A 117 -1.92 -7.77 -13.67
N GLY A 118 -1.66 -9.08 -13.72
CA GLY A 118 -2.19 -9.96 -14.76
C GLY A 118 -3.73 -10.02 -14.79
N LYS A 119 -4.36 -10.05 -13.61
CA LYS A 119 -5.83 -9.99 -13.48
C LYS A 119 -6.40 -8.64 -13.90
N LEU A 120 -5.75 -7.53 -13.57
CA LEU A 120 -6.14 -6.18 -13.98
C LEU A 120 -6.11 -6.04 -15.50
N GLY A 121 -5.03 -6.48 -16.16
CA GLY A 121 -4.91 -6.44 -17.62
C GLY A 121 -6.02 -7.25 -18.32
N SER A 122 -6.32 -8.44 -17.77
CA SER A 122 -7.40 -9.30 -18.30
C SER A 122 -8.80 -8.70 -18.12
N LYS A 123 -9.03 -7.92 -17.06
CA LYS A 123 -10.31 -7.22 -16.82
C LYS A 123 -10.47 -6.01 -17.74
N GLN A 124 -9.42 -5.23 -17.97
CA GLN A 124 -9.45 -4.09 -18.90
C GLN A 124 -9.74 -4.55 -20.33
N TYR A 125 -9.15 -5.66 -20.78
CA TYR A 125 -9.43 -6.24 -22.09
C TYR A 125 -10.92 -6.62 -22.26
N LYS A 126 -11.56 -7.17 -21.22
CA LYS A 126 -12.97 -7.57 -21.25
C LYS A 126 -13.98 -6.41 -21.17
N GLN A 127 -13.57 -5.24 -20.69
CA GLN A 127 -14.43 -4.05 -20.59
C GLN A 127 -14.31 -3.13 -21.81
N GLY A 128 -13.31 -3.33 -22.66
CA GLY A 128 -13.09 -2.57 -23.90
C GLY A 128 -13.70 -3.21 -25.15
N ILE A 129 -14.63 -4.17 -24.99
CA ILE A 129 -15.43 -4.79 -26.06
C ILE A 129 -16.90 -4.55 -25.76
#